data_AF-A0A2E9ITJ5-F1
#
_entry.id   AF-A0A2E9ITJ5-F1
#
_cell.length_a   1.000
_cell.length_b   1.000
_cell.length_c   1.000
_cell.angle_alpha   90.00
_cell.angle_beta   90.00
_cell.angle_gamma   90.00
#
_symmetry.space_group_name_H-M   'P 1'
#
loop_
_entity.id
_entity.type
_entity.pdbx_description
1 polymer ?
#
loop_
_entity_poly.entity_id
_entity_poly.type
_entity_poly.pdbx_seq_one_letter_code
_entity_poly.pdbx_strand_id
1 'polypeptide(L)'
;MEHITNIISSLAWPVTILIIVWKFHAELTALIKRIGKIKHGKTEIDFSELKQAVEKVESQHGREELSKEGNSDFQQINALLSVDPYSAVIYSWIKFAEAGRKLVDTPDDHRTSDSTVVQKLLYKKEIDKEEYELIKQIQHMRNMAAHRRDDGLDELTAFKVTNILMQLTDEFNKRSNQAG
;
A
#
# COMPACT_ATOMS: atom_id res chain seq x y z
N MET A 1 52.37 -26.33 22.92
CA MET A 1 51.23 -25.62 23.53
C MET A 1 50.44 -24.80 22.51
N GLU A 2 51.05 -24.24 21.46
CA GLU A 2 50.36 -23.35 20.49
C GLU A 2 49.39 -24.04 19.53
N HIS A 3 49.66 -25.27 19.09
CA HIS A 3 48.81 -25.96 18.10
C HIS A 3 47.43 -26.38 18.65
N ILE A 4 47.32 -26.66 19.95
CA ILE A 4 46.05 -27.04 20.59
C ILE A 4 45.11 -25.83 20.66
N THR A 5 45.65 -24.63 20.95
CA THR A 5 44.88 -23.38 21.05
C THR A 5 44.27 -22.95 19.71
N ASN A 6 44.98 -23.18 18.60
CA ASN A 6 44.49 -22.82 17.27
C ASN A 6 43.34 -23.73 16.81
N ILE A 7 43.38 -25.02 17.16
CA ILE A 7 42.30 -25.97 16.85
C ILE A 7 41.06 -25.65 17.68
N ILE A 8 41.22 -25.37 18.98
CA ILE A 8 40.11 -25.01 19.86
C ILE A 8 39.45 -23.70 19.41
N SER A 9 40.24 -22.69 19.03
CA SER A 9 39.70 -21.41 18.53
C SER A 9 38.94 -21.57 17.22
N SER A 10 39.40 -22.45 16.33
CA SER A 10 38.74 -22.76 15.06
C SER A 10 37.47 -23.60 15.23
N LEU A 11 37.39 -24.44 16.26
CA LEU A 11 36.19 -25.24 16.57
C LEU A 11 35.22 -24.55 17.54
N ALA A 12 35.60 -23.46 18.17
CA ALA A 12 34.72 -22.74 19.09
C ALA A 12 33.51 -22.14 18.37
N TRP A 13 33.69 -21.55 17.17
CA TRP A 13 32.62 -20.89 16.44
C TRP A 13 31.56 -21.87 15.86
N PRO A 14 31.90 -23.03 15.24
CA PRO A 14 30.90 -23.96 14.74
C PRO A 14 30.14 -24.64 15.89
N VAL A 15 30.84 -24.98 16.96
CA VAL A 15 30.24 -25.60 18.15
C VAL A 15 29.28 -24.62 18.83
N THR A 16 29.64 -23.34 18.91
CA THR A 16 28.74 -22.30 19.47
C THR A 16 27.48 -22.16 18.63
N ILE A 17 27.59 -22.12 17.29
CA ILE A 17 26.43 -22.07 16.38
C ILE A 17 25.56 -23.32 16.58
N LEU A 18 26.15 -24.52 16.66
CA LEU A 18 25.43 -25.77 16.90
C LEU A 18 24.67 -25.75 18.23
N ILE A 19 25.28 -25.23 19.30
CA ILE A 19 24.64 -25.12 20.61
C ILE A 19 23.47 -24.12 20.57
N ILE A 20 23.64 -22.97 19.92
CA ILE A 20 22.59 -21.96 19.75
C ILE A 20 21.42 -22.55 18.96
N VAL A 21 21.70 -23.17 17.80
CA VAL A 21 20.67 -23.79 16.98
C VAL A 21 19.98 -24.88 17.78
N TRP A 22 20.70 -25.78 18.43
CA TRP A 22 20.08 -26.88 19.19
C TRP A 22 19.19 -26.38 20.34
N LYS A 23 19.63 -25.36 21.08
CA LYS A 23 18.87 -24.79 22.21
C LYS A 23 17.65 -23.98 21.76
N PHE A 24 17.75 -23.24 20.66
CA PHE A 24 16.71 -22.32 20.21
C PHE A 24 15.95 -22.79 18.95
N HIS A 25 16.21 -23.99 18.43
CA HIS A 25 15.57 -24.50 17.20
C HIS A 25 14.04 -24.49 17.31
N ALA A 26 13.50 -24.86 18.47
CA ALA A 26 12.06 -24.88 18.70
C ALA A 26 11.46 -23.46 18.68
N GLU A 27 12.11 -22.51 19.34
CA GLU A 27 11.68 -21.10 19.39
C GLU A 27 11.82 -20.42 18.01
N LEU A 28 12.95 -20.64 17.32
CA LEU A 28 13.18 -20.16 15.96
C LEU A 28 12.15 -20.74 14.99
N THR A 29 11.86 -22.04 15.08
CA THR A 29 10.84 -22.69 14.24
C THR A 29 9.44 -22.17 14.57
N ALA A 30 9.13 -21.90 15.84
CA ALA A 30 7.86 -21.31 16.23
C ALA A 30 7.70 -19.88 15.70
N LEU A 31 8.75 -19.06 15.77
CA LEU A 31 8.78 -17.71 15.21
C LEU A 31 8.66 -17.73 13.68
N ILE A 32 9.41 -18.59 12.99
CA ILE A 32 9.32 -18.75 11.53
C ILE A 32 7.92 -19.24 11.13
N LYS A 33 7.33 -20.19 11.85
CA LYS A 33 5.94 -20.63 11.61
C LYS A 33 4.93 -19.53 11.86
N ARG A 34 5.14 -18.65 12.86
CA ARG A 34 4.26 -17.49 13.12
C ARG A 34 4.34 -16.46 12.00
N ILE A 35 5.56 -16.16 11.51
CA ILE A 35 5.76 -15.28 10.35
C ILE A 35 5.16 -15.92 9.07
N GLY A 36 5.39 -17.22 8.86
CA GLY A 36 4.85 -17.98 7.73
C GLY A 36 3.32 -18.05 7.72
N LYS A 37 2.69 -18.24 8.89
CA LYS A 37 1.23 -18.21 9.05
C LYS A 37 0.63 -16.82 8.83
N ILE A 38 1.31 -15.75 9.27
CA ILE A 38 0.91 -14.37 8.97
C ILE A 38 1.00 -14.10 7.46
N LYS A 39 2.04 -14.62 6.79
CA LYS A 39 2.22 -14.50 5.33
C LYS A 39 1.28 -15.38 4.51
N HIS A 40 0.84 -16.54 5.01
CA HIS A 40 -0.08 -17.41 4.25
C HIS A 40 -1.56 -17.14 4.57
N GLY A 41 -1.88 -16.55 5.73
CA GLY A 41 -3.25 -16.21 6.11
C GLY A 41 -3.71 -14.79 5.77
N LYS A 42 -2.83 -13.90 5.28
CA LYS A 42 -3.14 -12.51 4.92
C LYS A 42 -2.81 -12.14 3.46
N THR A 43 -2.50 -13.12 2.62
CA THR A 43 -2.06 -12.87 1.22
C THR A 43 -3.20 -12.99 0.21
N GLU A 44 -4.40 -13.34 0.68
CA GLU A 44 -5.61 -13.00 -0.05
C GLU A 44 -6.02 -11.63 0.49
N ILE A 45 -6.02 -10.62 -0.39
CA ILE A 45 -6.71 -9.37 -0.09
C ILE A 45 -8.15 -9.78 0.18
N ASP A 46 -8.61 -9.58 1.41
CA ASP A 46 -10.02 -9.75 1.69
C ASP A 46 -10.74 -8.57 1.01
N PHE A 47 -11.17 -8.77 -0.23
CA PHE A 47 -11.92 -7.76 -0.98
C PHE A 47 -13.19 -7.34 -0.22
N SER A 48 -13.67 -8.13 0.75
CA SER A 48 -14.73 -7.74 1.67
C SER A 48 -14.28 -6.60 2.59
N GLU A 49 -13.05 -6.63 3.10
CA GLU A 49 -12.48 -5.53 3.91
C GLU A 49 -12.35 -4.25 3.07
N LEU A 50 -11.88 -4.38 1.82
CA LEU A 50 -11.80 -3.25 0.89
C LEU A 50 -13.17 -2.63 0.62
N LYS A 51 -14.17 -3.48 0.33
CA LYS A 51 -15.54 -3.02 0.07
C LYS A 51 -16.14 -2.32 1.30
N GLN A 52 -15.95 -2.87 2.49
CA GLN A 52 -16.38 -2.25 3.74
C GLN A 52 -15.68 -0.90 3.98
N ALA A 53 -14.39 -0.80 3.69
CA ALA A 53 -13.63 0.45 3.82
C ALA A 53 -14.13 1.52 2.83
N VAL A 54 -14.42 1.13 1.59
CA VAL A 54 -15.02 2.00 0.57
C VAL A 54 -16.39 2.51 1.04
N GLU A 55 -17.29 1.62 1.45
CA GLU A 55 -18.62 1.98 1.94
C GLU A 55 -18.55 2.92 3.15
N LYS A 56 -17.61 2.67 4.07
CA LYS A 56 -17.37 3.54 5.22
C LYS A 56 -16.97 4.95 4.78
N VAL A 57 -16.00 5.07 3.88
CA VAL A 57 -15.52 6.38 3.40
C VAL A 57 -16.60 7.12 2.60
N GLU A 58 -17.36 6.44 1.75
CA GLU A 58 -18.50 7.02 1.02
C GLU A 58 -19.53 7.59 2.00
N SER A 59 -19.91 6.83 3.02
CA SER A 59 -20.92 7.26 4.00
C SER A 59 -20.47 8.44 4.87
N GLN A 60 -19.18 8.50 5.24
CA GLN A 60 -18.63 9.53 6.12
C GLN A 60 -18.42 10.86 5.39
N HIS A 61 -18.05 10.81 4.11
CA HIS A 61 -17.67 12.01 3.34
C HIS A 61 -18.74 12.47 2.34
N GLY A 62 -19.87 11.76 2.22
CA GLY A 62 -20.93 12.14 1.28
C GLY A 62 -20.44 12.21 -0.16
N ARG A 63 -19.55 11.30 -0.54
CA ARG A 63 -18.86 11.30 -1.83
C ARG A 63 -19.81 10.81 -2.94
N GLU A 64 -20.32 11.73 -3.74
CA GLU A 64 -21.16 11.42 -4.92
C GLU A 64 -20.33 10.94 -6.13
N GLU A 65 -20.96 10.26 -7.09
CA GLU A 65 -20.33 9.91 -8.37
C GLU A 65 -19.83 11.17 -9.09
N LEU A 66 -18.52 11.23 -9.35
CA LEU A 66 -17.99 12.27 -10.22
C LEU A 66 -18.36 11.95 -11.68
N SER A 67 -19.52 12.45 -12.12
CA SER A 67 -19.77 12.63 -13.55
C SER A 67 -19.07 13.91 -13.99
N LYS A 68 -17.89 13.76 -14.59
CA LYS A 68 -17.16 14.87 -15.21
C LYS A 68 -17.01 14.63 -16.70
N GLU A 69 -18.09 14.89 -17.42
CA GLU A 69 -18.07 15.09 -18.87
C GLU A 69 -16.97 16.13 -19.21
N GLY A 70 -15.93 15.70 -19.92
CA GLY A 70 -14.84 16.56 -20.40
C GLY A 70 -13.49 16.45 -19.68
N ASN A 71 -13.36 15.67 -18.61
CA ASN A 71 -12.04 15.37 -18.01
C ASN A 71 -11.42 14.13 -18.66
N SER A 72 -10.27 14.30 -19.33
CA SER A 72 -9.56 13.21 -20.03
C SER A 72 -9.15 12.07 -19.11
N ASP A 73 -8.83 12.35 -17.85
CA ASP A 73 -8.43 11.33 -16.88
C ASP A 73 -9.62 10.44 -16.49
N PHE A 74 -10.82 11.00 -16.38
CA PHE A 74 -12.04 10.22 -16.12
C PHE A 74 -12.43 9.34 -17.31
N GLN A 75 -12.32 9.87 -18.53
CA GLN A 75 -12.55 9.08 -19.74
C GLN A 75 -11.56 7.91 -19.84
N GLN A 76 -10.29 8.16 -19.51
CA GLN A 76 -9.27 7.12 -19.47
C GLN A 76 -9.59 6.06 -18.42
N ILE A 77 -10.02 6.44 -17.21
CA ILE A 77 -10.38 5.51 -16.14
C ILE A 77 -11.57 4.64 -16.54
N ASN A 78 -12.62 5.21 -17.12
CA ASN A 78 -13.79 4.46 -17.58
C ASN A 78 -13.43 3.46 -18.68
N ALA A 79 -12.57 3.87 -19.63
CA ALA A 79 -12.06 2.96 -20.65
C ALA A 79 -11.26 1.80 -20.02
N LEU A 80 -10.43 2.08 -19.02
CA LEU A 80 -9.65 1.06 -18.32
C LEU A 80 -10.52 0.11 -17.51
N LEU A 81 -11.56 0.58 -16.82
CA LEU A 81 -12.47 -0.27 -16.03
C LEU A 81 -13.11 -1.37 -16.89
N SER A 82 -13.50 -1.04 -18.11
CA SER A 82 -14.12 -1.99 -19.05
C SER A 82 -13.16 -3.05 -19.60
N VAL A 83 -11.85 -2.84 -19.49
CA VAL A 83 -10.80 -3.72 -20.02
C VAL A 83 -10.13 -4.51 -18.89
N ASP A 84 -9.72 -3.82 -17.83
CA ASP A 84 -9.03 -4.37 -16.67
C ASP A 84 -9.23 -3.44 -15.45
N PRO A 85 -10.06 -3.83 -14.46
CA PRO A 85 -10.31 -3.05 -13.26
C PRO A 85 -9.04 -2.64 -12.51
N TYR A 86 -8.01 -3.49 -12.52
CA TYR A 86 -6.73 -3.21 -11.87
C TYR A 86 -5.98 -2.06 -12.53
N SER A 87 -5.96 -2.01 -13.87
CA SER A 87 -5.35 -0.90 -14.61
C SER A 87 -5.99 0.44 -14.28
N ALA A 88 -7.32 0.48 -14.08
CA ALA A 88 -8.01 1.69 -13.67
C ALA A 88 -7.59 2.15 -12.26
N VAL A 89 -7.48 1.23 -11.30
CA VAL A 89 -7.00 1.52 -9.94
C VAL A 89 -5.54 2.00 -9.96
N ILE A 90 -4.67 1.37 -10.75
CA ILE A 90 -3.27 1.79 -10.90
C ILE A 90 -3.19 3.21 -11.48
N TYR A 91 -3.96 3.50 -12.53
CA TYR A 91 -3.97 4.81 -13.17
C TYR A 91 -4.45 5.91 -12.21
N SER A 92 -5.58 5.71 -11.55
CA SER A 92 -6.11 6.65 -10.55
C SER A 92 -5.17 6.85 -9.36
N TRP A 93 -4.48 5.80 -8.90
CA TRP A 93 -3.45 5.91 -7.88
C TRP A 93 -2.31 6.84 -8.30
N ILE A 94 -1.83 6.73 -9.54
CA ILE A 94 -0.73 7.58 -10.04
C ILE A 94 -1.14 9.06 -9.97
N LYS A 95 -2.36 9.39 -10.41
CA LYS A 95 -2.90 10.75 -10.36
C LYS A 95 -3.02 11.27 -8.93
N PHE A 96 -3.54 10.44 -8.03
CA PHE A 96 -3.61 10.74 -6.60
C PHE A 96 -2.23 11.00 -6.00
N ALA A 97 -1.25 10.15 -6.27
CA ALA A 97 0.11 10.28 -5.74
C ALA A 97 0.84 11.52 -6.30
N GLU A 98 0.60 11.87 -7.56
CA GLU A 98 1.10 13.12 -8.16
C GLU A 98 0.53 14.36 -7.48
N ALA A 99 -0.80 14.43 -7.30
CA ALA A 99 -1.45 15.54 -6.62
C ALA A 99 -1.04 15.63 -5.14
N GLY A 100 -0.97 14.49 -4.45
CA GLY A 100 -0.50 14.41 -3.07
C GLY A 100 0.93 14.91 -2.91
N ARG A 101 1.85 14.54 -3.82
CA ARG A 101 3.24 15.04 -3.81
C ARG A 101 3.31 16.55 -3.93
N LYS A 102 2.56 17.17 -4.85
CA LYS A 102 2.53 18.64 -5.01
C LYS A 102 2.15 19.35 -3.72
N LEU A 103 1.32 18.71 -2.91
CA LEU A 103 0.79 19.30 -1.68
C LEU A 103 1.70 19.04 -0.46
N VAL A 104 2.36 17.88 -0.40
CA VAL A 104 3.19 17.51 0.76
C VAL A 104 4.67 17.80 0.60
N ASP A 105 5.21 17.76 -0.62
CA ASP A 105 6.63 17.95 -0.88
C ASP A 105 7.04 19.40 -0.57
N THR A 106 8.13 19.54 0.17
CA THR A 106 8.79 20.81 0.41
C THR A 106 10.05 20.92 -0.45
N PRO A 107 10.55 22.13 -0.76
CA PRO A 107 11.77 22.31 -1.56
C PRO A 107 13.01 21.58 -1.01
N ASP A 108 13.03 21.29 0.31
CA ASP A 108 14.12 20.61 1.00
C ASP A 108 13.96 19.07 1.06
N ASP A 109 12.82 18.55 0.57
CA ASP A 109 12.52 17.12 0.60
C ASP A 109 13.17 16.42 -0.60
N HIS A 110 13.99 15.41 -0.33
CA HIS A 110 14.50 14.54 -1.39
C HIS A 110 13.34 13.68 -1.88
N ARG A 111 13.01 13.76 -3.18
CA ARG A 111 11.94 13.02 -3.89
C ARG A 111 11.17 12.02 -3.01
N THR A 112 10.05 12.47 -2.42
CA THR A 112 9.18 11.64 -1.59
C THR A 112 8.75 10.40 -2.35
N SER A 113 9.03 9.23 -1.79
CA SER A 113 8.52 7.94 -2.27
C SER A 113 6.99 7.91 -2.17
N ASP A 114 6.30 7.26 -3.12
CA ASP A 114 4.86 6.97 -3.06
C ASP A 114 4.41 6.41 -1.70
N SER A 115 5.26 5.61 -1.03
CA SER A 115 4.97 5.04 0.30
C SER A 115 4.96 6.06 1.43
N THR A 116 5.66 7.17 1.25
CA THR A 116 5.77 8.27 2.20
C THR A 116 4.75 9.38 1.95
N VAL A 117 4.23 9.51 0.73
CA VAL A 117 3.19 10.51 0.39
C VAL A 117 1.96 10.35 1.28
N VAL A 118 1.43 9.14 1.40
CA VAL A 118 0.20 8.86 2.20
C VAL A 118 0.41 9.19 3.68
N GLN A 119 1.60 8.89 4.23
CA GLN A 119 1.92 9.21 5.62
C GLN A 119 2.04 10.72 5.85
N LYS A 120 2.66 11.44 4.90
CA LYS A 120 2.77 12.89 4.95
C LYS A 120 1.41 13.58 4.82
N LEU A 121 0.52 13.07 3.97
CA LEU A 121 -0.86 13.56 3.84
C LEU A 121 -1.62 13.44 5.17
N LEU A 122 -1.54 12.29 5.84
CA LEU A 122 -2.15 12.11 7.17
C LEU A 122 -1.52 13.04 8.21
N TYR A 123 -0.18 13.14 8.24
CA TYR A 123 0.53 13.99 9.20
C TYR A 123 0.17 15.47 9.04
N LYS A 124 0.05 15.96 7.79
CA LYS A 124 -0.41 17.31 7.47
C LYS A 124 -1.93 17.49 7.62
N LYS A 125 -2.67 16.44 8.00
CA LYS A 125 -4.13 16.42 8.14
C LYS A 125 -4.89 16.74 6.85
N GLU A 126 -4.30 16.36 5.71
CA GLU A 126 -4.89 16.55 4.38
C GLU A 126 -5.89 15.45 4.05
N ILE A 127 -5.72 14.29 4.70
CA ILE A 127 -6.66 13.17 4.74
C ILE A 127 -6.93 12.79 6.20
N ASP A 128 -8.08 12.18 6.45
CA ASP A 128 -8.41 11.63 7.77
C ASP A 128 -7.91 10.18 7.96
N LYS A 129 -8.23 9.60 9.13
CA LYS A 129 -7.78 8.25 9.47
C LYS A 129 -8.48 7.19 8.62
N GLU A 130 -9.76 7.37 8.31
CA GLU A 130 -10.54 6.46 7.49
C GLU A 130 -10.04 6.42 6.04
N GLU A 131 -9.80 7.58 5.45
CA GLU A 131 -9.20 7.73 4.13
C GLU A 131 -7.80 7.12 4.10
N TYR A 132 -6.99 7.36 5.15
CA TYR A 132 -5.66 6.76 5.26
C TYR A 132 -5.72 5.22 5.21
N GLU A 133 -6.59 4.58 6.00
CA GLU A 133 -6.70 3.12 6.00
C GLU A 133 -7.16 2.57 4.64
N LEU A 134 -8.13 3.24 3.98
CA LEU A 134 -8.56 2.86 2.64
C LEU A 134 -7.41 2.97 1.62
N ILE A 135 -6.68 4.10 1.62
CA ILE A 135 -5.55 4.33 0.72
C ILE A 135 -4.43 3.31 0.95
N LYS A 136 -4.22 2.88 2.21
CA LYS A 136 -3.26 1.80 2.54
C LYS A 136 -3.68 0.46 1.95
N GLN A 137 -4.97 0.13 1.97
CA GLN A 137 -5.48 -1.09 1.33
C GLN A 137 -5.35 -1.02 -0.20
N ILE A 138 -5.66 0.12 -0.81
CA ILE A 138 -5.46 0.37 -2.24
C ILE A 138 -3.98 0.23 -2.62
N GLN A 139 -3.07 0.78 -1.83
CA GLN A 139 -1.62 0.65 -2.07
C GLN A 139 -1.18 -0.81 -2.06
N HIS A 140 -1.71 -1.60 -1.13
CA HIS A 140 -1.44 -3.03 -1.06
C HIS A 140 -1.98 -3.77 -2.30
N MET A 141 -3.22 -3.47 -2.70
CA MET A 141 -3.85 -4.00 -3.90
C MET A 141 -3.03 -3.70 -5.17
N ARG A 142 -2.60 -2.44 -5.36
CA ARG A 142 -1.74 -2.03 -6.48
C ARG A 142 -0.44 -2.85 -6.54
N ASN A 143 0.18 -3.11 -5.39
CA ASN A 143 1.43 -3.89 -5.33
C ASN A 143 1.18 -5.37 -5.70
N MET A 144 -0.01 -5.89 -5.39
CA MET A 144 -0.41 -7.28 -5.70
C MET A 144 -0.86 -7.45 -7.16
N ALA A 145 -1.43 -6.42 -7.79
CA ALA A 145 -1.85 -6.44 -9.19
C ALA A 145 -0.72 -6.78 -10.17
N ALA A 146 0.54 -6.48 -9.80
CA ALA A 146 1.72 -6.87 -10.58
C ALA A 146 2.04 -8.38 -10.51
N HIS A 147 1.49 -9.11 -9.54
CA HIS A 147 1.82 -10.49 -9.22
C HIS A 147 0.68 -11.48 -9.49
N ARG A 148 -0.59 -11.04 -9.57
CA ARG A 148 -1.76 -11.89 -9.82
C ARG A 148 -2.82 -11.16 -10.64
N ARG A 149 -3.26 -11.76 -11.75
CA ARG A 149 -4.28 -11.21 -12.65
C ARG A 149 -5.67 -11.86 -12.48
N ASP A 150 -5.85 -12.76 -11.52
CA ASP A 150 -7.04 -13.63 -11.44
C ASP A 150 -7.83 -13.48 -10.12
N ASP A 151 -7.47 -12.51 -9.29
CA ASP A 151 -8.00 -12.36 -7.94
C ASP A 151 -9.22 -11.40 -7.95
N GLY A 152 -10.39 -11.84 -8.42
CA GLY A 152 -11.72 -11.41 -7.93
C GLY A 152 -12.12 -9.92 -7.75
N LEU A 153 -11.34 -8.92 -8.17
CA LEU A 153 -11.72 -7.50 -8.06
C LEU A 153 -12.88 -7.21 -9.02
N ASP A 154 -14.06 -6.94 -8.46
CA ASP A 154 -15.22 -6.59 -9.27
C ASP A 154 -15.16 -5.14 -9.77
N GLU A 155 -15.78 -4.91 -10.93
CA GLU A 155 -15.77 -3.62 -11.62
C GLU A 155 -16.39 -2.50 -10.76
N LEU A 156 -17.43 -2.80 -9.98
CA LEU A 156 -18.09 -1.81 -9.12
C LEU A 156 -17.16 -1.35 -7.99
N THR A 157 -16.50 -2.28 -7.30
CA THR A 157 -15.52 -1.95 -6.26
C THR A 157 -14.35 -1.15 -6.85
N ALA A 158 -13.85 -1.53 -8.02
CA ALA A 158 -12.79 -0.79 -8.70
C ALA A 158 -13.24 0.64 -9.08
N PHE A 159 -14.46 0.79 -9.62
CA PHE A 159 -15.05 2.08 -9.94
C PHE A 159 -15.17 2.99 -8.71
N LYS A 160 -15.63 2.46 -7.58
CA LYS A 160 -15.73 3.24 -6.33
C LYS A 160 -14.36 3.69 -5.83
N VAL A 161 -13.38 2.79 -5.86
CA VAL A 161 -11.99 3.10 -5.50
C VAL A 161 -11.43 4.21 -6.39
N THR A 162 -11.59 4.10 -7.71
CA THR A 162 -11.08 5.12 -8.64
C THR A 162 -11.78 6.46 -8.43
N ASN A 163 -13.09 6.47 -8.20
CA ASN A 163 -13.85 7.68 -7.90
C ASN A 163 -13.34 8.38 -6.62
N ILE A 164 -13.13 7.63 -5.54
CA ILE A 164 -12.60 8.16 -4.27
C ILE A 164 -11.22 8.80 -4.46
N LEU A 165 -10.32 8.13 -5.19
CA LEU A 165 -8.98 8.64 -5.46
C LEU A 165 -9.02 9.90 -6.32
N MET A 166 -9.92 9.96 -7.30
CA MET A 166 -10.06 11.12 -8.17
C MET A 166 -10.68 12.32 -7.46
N GLN A 167 -11.64 12.11 -6.56
CA GLN A 167 -12.14 13.17 -5.68
C GLN A 167 -11.03 13.79 -4.84
N LEU A 168 -10.22 12.95 -4.19
CA LEU A 168 -9.07 13.41 -3.41
C LEU A 168 -8.05 14.15 -4.30
N THR A 169 -7.80 13.64 -5.50
CA THR A 169 -6.92 14.29 -6.48
C THR A 169 -7.41 15.70 -6.82
N ASP A 170 -8.71 15.86 -7.08
CA ASP A 170 -9.32 17.14 -7.39
C ASP A 170 -9.26 18.11 -6.19
N GLU A 171 -9.50 17.62 -4.98
CA GLU A 171 -9.37 18.41 -3.76
C GLU A 171 -7.95 18.91 -3.55
N PHE A 172 -6.96 18.02 -3.69
CA PHE A 172 -5.55 18.37 -3.53
C PHE A 172 -5.09 19.38 -4.58
N ASN A 173 -5.49 19.19 -5.85
CA ASN A 173 -5.16 20.15 -6.91
C ASN A 173 -5.80 21.53 -6.64
N LYS A 174 -7.03 21.59 -6.14
CA LYS A 174 -7.67 22.86 -5.74
C LYS A 174 -6.90 23.57 -4.62
N ARG A 175 -6.51 22.84 -3.57
CA ARG A 175 -5.73 23.38 -2.44
C ARG A 175 -4.34 23.84 -2.87
N SER A 176 -3.65 23.06 -3.71
CA SER A 176 -2.33 23.41 -4.25
C SER A 176 -2.38 24.68 -5.10
N ASN A 177 -3.43 24.88 -5.90
CA ASN A 177 -3.59 26.08 -6.72
C ASN A 177 -3.95 27.34 -5.92
N GLN A 178 -4.40 27.20 -4.66
CA GLN A 178 -4.68 28.31 -3.76
C GLN A 178 -3.45 28.72 -2.90
N ALA A 179 -2.44 27.86 -2.83
CA ALA A 179 -1.25 28.05 -1.99
C ALA A 179 -0.04 28.63 -2.73
N GLY A 180 -0.12 28.78 -4.07
CA GLY A 180 0.91 29.41 -4.92
C GLY A 180 0.46 30.78 -5.42
#